data_AF-A0A7W9SGK0-F1
#
_entry.id   AF-A0A7W9SGK0-F1
#
_cell.length_a   1.000
_cell.length_b   1.000
_cell.length_c   1.000
_cell.angle_alpha   90.00
_cell.angle_beta   90.00
_cell.angle_gamma   90.00
#
_symmetry.space_group_name_H-M   'P 1'
#
loop_
_entity.id
_entity.type
_entity.pdbx_description
1 polymer ?
#
loop_
_entity_poly.entity_id
_entity_poly.type
_entity_poly.pdbx_seq_one_letter_code
_entity_poly.pdbx_strand_id
1 'polypeptide(L)'
;MRSVCQGDIFRYINEELRVTQKAMCSIFNKVREGNMTETRISEIKQGKRKGYRGLKTAASLCFTECFKQQDAAYTLRNLRQFLKREELSFPGSENEDEDLESYALRFLEYGLDNCLCPQELTEENAIREASADASADRTVEPPMNIPVDSSVNSSMDMPIDMLLHQSQQMELPKAEQPGPLLPEPRGADFTAENPLGKKILENRNCFFFTIGVIALVFFVLHLGKMNTLDVFLQCIQLPPFAFFTLSFILAVSPFFLGLLDTAIAVFFYCQRNPAVEVKLKDIPYIAKYGDSRRVTPGMGRYDLSPKLIIYSLGCNLLGAFSSMAFYIFLRSIPDFASYVGKGHFVPVANISLAFNMLVTFVHSFFLFTREPMHTFCASEENPDTKKMDRLHVIANSFHMIFNMTFNAIGILLVLVYGYMHGGEGTLLLSPGFAVALFFIYGFLWFSSCSPFAVEFNAECAGSFIIIFPIVFVLSTLYAILCFKAGLGTFLVHGVNVVVLVVWLLSFLKDRVRSIFPLMRMHRAYFLLYALLIFFFFLLAAHL
;
A
#
# COMPACT_ATOMS: atom_id res chain seq x y z
N MET A 1 -4.58 37.67 -12.79
CA MET A 1 -5.50 36.50 -12.79
C MET A 1 -5.38 35.80 -14.13
N ARG A 2 -5.39 34.46 -14.16
CA ARG A 2 -5.32 33.70 -15.42
C ARG A 2 -6.70 33.23 -15.86
N SER A 3 -6.87 33.05 -17.17
CA SER A 3 -8.12 32.52 -17.74
C SER A 3 -8.39 31.09 -17.30
N VAL A 4 -9.66 30.78 -17.01
CA VAL A 4 -10.13 29.41 -16.69
C VAL A 4 -9.91 28.47 -17.89
N CYS A 5 -9.44 27.24 -17.61
CA CYS A 5 -9.31 26.18 -18.63
C CYS A 5 -9.97 24.86 -18.21
N GLN A 6 -9.96 23.87 -19.10
CA GLN A 6 -10.57 22.56 -18.85
C GLN A 6 -10.02 21.86 -17.59
N GLY A 7 -8.72 22.03 -17.31
CA GLY A 7 -8.11 21.48 -16.11
C GLY A 7 -8.76 22.03 -14.83
N ASP A 8 -9.10 23.32 -14.82
CA ASP A 8 -9.75 23.97 -13.68
C ASP A 8 -11.22 23.57 -13.56
N ILE A 9 -11.93 23.41 -14.69
CA ILE A 9 -13.30 22.87 -14.71
C ILE A 9 -13.34 21.46 -14.13
N PHE A 10 -12.44 20.57 -14.59
CA PHE A 10 -12.36 19.21 -14.08
C PHE A 10 -11.92 19.15 -12.61
N ARG A 11 -11.07 20.09 -12.17
CA ARG A 11 -10.70 20.24 -10.76
C ARG A 11 -11.91 20.64 -9.91
N TYR A 12 -12.63 21.69 -10.32
CA TYR A 12 -13.81 22.16 -9.62
C TYR A 12 -14.89 21.07 -9.50
N ILE A 13 -15.25 20.43 -10.60
CA ILE A 13 -16.27 19.37 -10.60
C ILE A 13 -15.85 18.17 -9.74
N ASN A 14 -14.56 17.81 -9.77
CA ASN A 14 -14.08 16.64 -9.05
C ASN A 14 -13.87 16.86 -7.55
N GLU A 15 -13.32 18.01 -7.18
CA GLU A 15 -12.86 18.28 -5.81
C GLU A 15 -13.87 19.10 -5.02
N GLU A 16 -14.49 20.11 -5.65
CA GLU A 16 -15.48 20.98 -4.98
C GLU A 16 -16.88 20.39 -5.06
N LEU A 17 -17.31 19.91 -6.23
CA LEU A 17 -18.63 19.28 -6.41
C LEU A 17 -18.64 17.77 -6.10
N ARG A 18 -17.47 17.18 -5.82
CA ARG A 18 -17.28 15.76 -5.45
C ARG A 18 -17.79 14.76 -6.49
N VAL A 19 -17.83 15.15 -7.77
CA VAL A 19 -18.21 14.25 -8.87
C VAL A 19 -17.01 13.40 -9.27
N THR A 20 -17.15 12.08 -9.29
CA THR A 20 -16.04 11.17 -9.63
C THR A 20 -15.56 11.35 -11.08
N GLN A 21 -14.29 11.04 -11.36
CA GLN A 21 -13.76 11.09 -12.73
C GLN A 21 -14.51 10.17 -13.68
N LYS A 22 -14.93 8.99 -13.20
CA LYS A 22 -15.81 8.07 -13.94
C LYS A 22 -17.15 8.71 -14.32
N ALA A 23 -17.79 9.42 -13.40
CA ALA A 23 -19.05 10.12 -13.66
C ALA A 23 -18.85 11.27 -14.67
N MET A 24 -17.78 12.06 -14.52
CA MET A 24 -17.42 13.10 -15.49
C MET A 24 -17.19 12.50 -16.89
N CYS A 25 -16.44 11.41 -17.01
CA CYS A 25 -16.27 10.68 -18.28
C CYS A 25 -17.62 10.30 -18.88
N SER A 26 -18.54 9.75 -18.06
CA SER A 26 -19.87 9.38 -18.53
C SER A 26 -20.71 10.57 -18.99
N ILE A 27 -20.56 11.74 -18.37
CA ILE A 27 -21.28 12.97 -18.75
C ILE A 27 -20.73 13.51 -20.06
N PHE A 28 -19.41 13.69 -20.17
CA PHE A 28 -18.80 14.25 -21.37
C PHE A 28 -18.88 13.31 -22.59
N ASN A 29 -18.82 11.99 -22.39
CA ASN A 29 -18.97 11.00 -23.46
C ASN A 29 -20.40 10.94 -24.04
N LYS A 30 -21.42 11.50 -23.38
CA LYS A 30 -22.78 11.61 -23.94
C LYS A 30 -22.87 12.63 -25.08
N VAL A 31 -21.97 13.61 -25.13
CA VAL A 31 -22.08 14.79 -26.01
C VAL A 31 -20.98 14.83 -27.08
N ARG A 32 -19.91 14.05 -26.91
CA ARG A 32 -18.73 14.07 -27.78
C ARG A 32 -18.54 12.76 -28.54
N GLU A 33 -18.12 12.86 -29.80
CA GLU A 33 -17.61 11.73 -30.56
C GLU A 33 -16.21 11.32 -30.06
N GLY A 34 -16.15 10.22 -29.30
CA GLY A 34 -14.92 9.56 -28.85
C GLY A 34 -14.83 9.38 -27.33
N ASN A 35 -14.13 8.34 -26.88
CA ASN A 35 -14.08 7.94 -25.47
C ASN A 35 -13.06 8.75 -24.66
N MET A 36 -13.53 9.53 -23.69
CA MET A 36 -12.71 10.05 -22.60
C MET A 36 -12.37 8.94 -21.60
N THR A 37 -11.15 9.00 -21.06
CA THR A 37 -10.65 8.05 -20.05
C THR A 37 -10.28 8.80 -18.78
N GLU A 38 -10.47 8.16 -17.63
CA GLU A 38 -10.21 8.77 -16.31
C GLU A 38 -8.74 9.21 -16.16
N THR A 39 -7.81 8.38 -16.65
CA THR A 39 -6.37 8.68 -16.68
C THR A 39 -6.06 10.01 -17.39
N ARG A 40 -6.74 10.28 -18.50
CA ARG A 40 -6.50 11.49 -19.30
C ARG A 40 -7.16 12.72 -18.70
N ILE A 41 -8.31 12.59 -18.03
CA ILE A 41 -8.87 13.66 -17.20
C ILE A 41 -7.87 14.04 -16.10
N SER A 42 -7.28 13.04 -15.41
CA SER A 42 -6.28 13.27 -14.37
C SER A 42 -5.05 14.03 -14.89
N GLU A 43 -4.53 13.66 -16.07
CA GLU A 43 -3.42 14.36 -16.72
C GLU A 43 -3.75 15.83 -17.05
N ILE A 44 -4.97 16.11 -17.53
CA ILE A 44 -5.44 17.47 -17.86
C ILE A 44 -5.63 18.31 -16.58
N LYS A 45 -6.19 17.72 -15.51
CA LYS A 45 -6.32 18.36 -14.18
C LYS A 45 -4.97 18.80 -13.62
N GLN A 46 -3.93 18.00 -13.87
CA GLN A 46 -2.55 18.27 -13.42
C GLN A 46 -1.78 19.21 -14.36
N GLY A 47 -2.38 19.67 -15.46
CA GLY A 47 -1.72 20.52 -16.45
C GLY A 47 -0.63 19.82 -17.25
N LYS A 48 -0.51 18.48 -17.14
CA LYS A 48 0.48 17.67 -17.87
C LYS A 48 0.13 17.49 -19.35
N ARG A 49 -1.11 17.80 -19.74
CA ARG A 49 -1.64 17.59 -21.09
C ARG A 49 -2.73 18.58 -21.47
N LYS A 50 -2.82 18.90 -22.77
CA LYS A 50 -3.90 19.72 -23.34
C LYS A 50 -5.26 19.02 -23.25
N GLY A 51 -6.29 19.85 -23.15
CA GLY A 51 -7.70 19.49 -23.09
C GLY A 51 -8.25 18.86 -24.38
N TYR A 52 -9.52 18.48 -24.32
CA TYR A 52 -10.27 17.90 -25.43
C TYR A 52 -11.01 18.97 -26.22
N ARG A 53 -10.88 18.95 -27.55
CA ARG A 53 -11.67 19.83 -28.42
C ARG A 53 -13.16 19.48 -28.39
N GLY A 54 -14.00 20.49 -28.49
CA GLY A 54 -15.45 20.33 -28.65
C GLY A 54 -16.23 20.06 -27.37
N LEU A 55 -15.68 20.36 -26.18
CA LEU A 55 -16.39 20.16 -24.91
C LEU A 55 -17.32 21.31 -24.51
N LYS A 56 -17.25 22.47 -25.18
CA LYS A 56 -18.13 23.62 -24.92
C LYS A 56 -19.62 23.25 -24.94
N THR A 57 -20.03 22.42 -25.90
CA THR A 57 -21.42 21.97 -26.05
C THR A 57 -21.92 21.08 -24.91
N ALA A 58 -21.02 20.56 -24.06
CA ALA A 58 -21.37 19.76 -22.90
C ALA A 58 -21.68 20.60 -21.64
N ALA A 59 -21.54 21.92 -21.69
CA ALA A 59 -21.74 22.80 -20.53
C ALA A 59 -23.14 22.67 -19.90
N SER A 60 -24.20 22.63 -20.72
CA SER A 60 -25.59 22.51 -20.26
C SER A 60 -25.88 21.18 -19.56
N LEU A 61 -25.39 20.08 -20.13
CA LEU A 61 -25.51 18.76 -19.54
C LEU A 61 -24.70 18.66 -18.24
N CYS A 62 -23.49 19.23 -18.23
CA CYS A 62 -22.64 19.28 -17.05
C CYS A 62 -23.27 20.11 -15.92
N PHE A 63 -23.92 21.23 -16.23
CA PHE A 63 -24.64 22.02 -15.24
C PHE A 63 -25.78 21.20 -14.61
N THR A 64 -26.60 20.57 -15.45
CA THR A 64 -27.75 19.78 -14.99
C THR A 64 -27.34 18.60 -14.11
N GLU A 65 -26.28 17.89 -14.49
CA GLU A 65 -25.84 16.67 -13.80
C GLU A 65 -24.95 16.96 -12.58
N CYS A 66 -24.16 18.03 -12.59
CA CYS A 66 -23.17 18.31 -11.54
C CYS A 66 -23.55 19.45 -10.58
N PHE A 67 -24.27 20.49 -11.05
CA PHE A 67 -24.53 21.70 -10.26
C PHE A 67 -25.94 21.73 -9.68
N LYS A 68 -26.93 21.14 -10.36
CA LYS A 68 -28.34 21.18 -9.97
C LYS A 68 -28.69 20.35 -8.71
N GLN A 69 -27.78 19.51 -8.25
CA GLN A 69 -27.99 18.61 -7.10
C GLN A 69 -27.74 19.29 -5.73
N GLN A 70 -27.28 20.54 -5.70
CA GLN A 70 -26.87 21.24 -4.48
C GLN A 70 -27.63 22.58 -4.28
N ASP A 71 -27.57 23.13 -3.06
CA ASP A 71 -28.15 24.43 -2.74
C ASP A 71 -27.55 25.54 -3.62
N ALA A 72 -28.42 26.33 -4.27
CA ALA A 72 -27.99 27.25 -5.31
C ALA A 72 -27.12 28.40 -4.77
N ALA A 73 -27.47 28.93 -3.60
CA ALA A 73 -26.73 30.03 -2.97
C ALA A 73 -25.37 29.57 -2.44
N TYR A 74 -25.31 28.39 -1.82
CA TYR A 74 -24.06 27.77 -1.37
C TYR A 74 -23.12 27.47 -2.55
N THR A 75 -23.65 26.89 -3.62
CA THR A 75 -22.86 26.49 -4.80
C THR A 75 -22.29 27.71 -5.52
N LEU A 76 -23.07 28.79 -5.67
CA LEU A 76 -22.60 30.04 -6.27
C LEU A 76 -21.49 30.68 -5.43
N ARG A 77 -21.65 30.70 -4.10
CA ARG A 77 -20.62 31.21 -3.18
C ARG A 77 -19.33 30.37 -3.26
N ASN A 78 -19.44 29.05 -3.30
CA ASN A 78 -18.27 28.17 -3.38
C ASN A 78 -17.52 28.35 -4.71
N LEU A 79 -18.25 28.49 -5.82
CA LEU A 79 -17.66 28.75 -7.13
C LEU A 79 -16.88 30.07 -7.17
N ARG A 80 -17.45 31.16 -6.63
CA ARG A 80 -16.75 32.45 -6.52
C ARG A 80 -15.52 32.37 -5.63
N GLN A 81 -15.60 31.64 -4.51
CA GLN A 81 -14.47 31.44 -3.61
C GLN A 81 -13.35 30.63 -4.26
N PHE A 82 -13.69 29.60 -5.05
CA PHE A 82 -12.73 28.83 -5.84
C PHE A 82 -11.98 29.72 -6.84
N LEU A 83 -12.69 30.53 -7.63
CA LEU A 83 -12.07 31.42 -8.61
C LEU A 83 -11.11 32.42 -7.95
N LYS A 84 -11.49 32.98 -6.80
CA LYS A 84 -10.64 33.89 -6.03
C LYS A 84 -9.41 33.20 -5.45
N ARG A 85 -9.56 31.97 -4.92
CA ARG A 85 -8.48 31.19 -4.32
C ARG A 85 -7.42 30.77 -5.34
N GLU A 86 -7.87 30.42 -6.55
CA GLU A 86 -7.01 29.92 -7.62
C GLU A 86 -6.57 31.04 -8.61
N GLU A 87 -6.89 32.30 -8.30
CA GLU A 87 -6.61 33.49 -9.13
C GLU A 87 -7.10 33.38 -10.58
N LEU A 88 -8.32 32.86 -10.76
CA LEU A 88 -8.93 32.56 -12.05
C LEU A 88 -9.96 33.62 -12.47
N SER A 89 -10.04 33.89 -13.77
CA SER A 89 -11.06 34.75 -14.36
C SER A 89 -11.65 34.18 -15.66
N PHE A 90 -12.86 34.61 -15.98
CA PHE A 90 -13.50 34.42 -17.28
C PHE A 90 -14.35 35.67 -17.61
N PRO A 91 -14.75 35.89 -18.87
CA PRO A 91 -15.53 37.06 -19.25
C PRO A 91 -16.83 37.19 -18.45
N GLY A 92 -17.02 38.33 -17.76
CA GLY A 92 -18.19 38.59 -16.91
C GLY A 92 -18.18 37.88 -15.55
N SER A 93 -17.00 37.43 -15.08
CA SER A 93 -16.84 36.79 -13.76
C SER A 93 -17.02 37.75 -12.55
N GLU A 94 -16.96 39.07 -12.78
CA GLU A 94 -17.12 40.13 -11.77
C GLU A 94 -18.58 40.51 -11.48
N ASN A 95 -19.54 39.97 -12.24
CA ASN A 95 -20.96 40.29 -12.05
C ASN A 95 -21.49 39.68 -10.74
N GLU A 96 -21.76 40.52 -9.74
CA GLU A 96 -22.17 40.06 -8.41
C GLU A 96 -23.67 39.68 -8.32
N ASP A 97 -24.52 40.26 -9.18
CA ASP A 97 -25.99 40.16 -9.12
C ASP A 97 -26.60 39.01 -9.96
N GLU A 98 -25.79 38.04 -10.37
CA GLU A 98 -26.21 36.96 -11.25
C GLU A 98 -26.64 35.69 -10.52
N ASP A 99 -27.60 34.96 -11.11
CA ASP A 99 -28.07 33.66 -10.64
C ASP A 99 -27.08 32.51 -10.94
N LEU A 100 -27.16 31.42 -10.17
CA LEU A 100 -26.23 30.30 -10.28
C LEU A 100 -26.18 29.71 -11.69
N GLU A 101 -27.33 29.57 -12.35
CA GLU A 101 -27.41 28.91 -13.66
C GLU A 101 -26.64 29.69 -14.72
N SER A 102 -26.93 30.98 -14.87
CA SER A 102 -26.23 31.84 -15.82
C SER A 102 -24.73 31.94 -15.51
N TYR A 103 -24.35 32.08 -14.23
CA TYR A 103 -22.95 32.19 -13.83
C TYR A 103 -22.16 30.89 -14.07
N ALA A 104 -22.73 29.74 -13.68
CA ALA A 104 -22.09 28.44 -13.83
C ALA A 104 -22.03 27.99 -15.30
N LEU A 105 -23.05 28.28 -16.11
CA LEU A 105 -23.03 27.98 -17.54
C LEU A 105 -21.91 28.76 -18.24
N ARG A 106 -21.74 30.06 -17.96
CA ARG A 106 -20.63 30.83 -18.54
C ARG A 106 -19.26 30.32 -18.10
N PHE A 107 -19.11 30.00 -16.81
CA PHE A 107 -17.90 29.38 -16.28
C PHE A 107 -17.57 28.07 -17.02
N LEU A 108 -18.56 27.20 -17.20
CA LEU A 108 -18.41 25.92 -17.90
C LEU A 108 -18.14 26.10 -19.39
N GLU A 109 -18.90 26.92 -20.10
CA GLU A 109 -18.72 27.16 -21.53
C GLU A 109 -17.33 27.71 -21.84
N TYR A 110 -16.89 28.71 -21.08
CA TYR A 110 -15.58 29.33 -21.29
C TYR A 110 -14.44 28.37 -20.93
N GLY A 111 -14.51 27.73 -19.76
CA GLY A 111 -13.48 26.80 -19.32
C GLY A 111 -13.40 25.52 -20.17
N LEU A 112 -14.54 25.01 -20.66
CA LEU A 112 -14.58 23.83 -21.54
C LEU A 112 -14.16 24.13 -22.98
N ASP A 113 -14.20 25.39 -23.44
CA ASP A 113 -13.65 25.79 -24.73
C ASP A 113 -12.10 25.83 -24.70
N ASN A 114 -11.55 26.23 -23.55
CA ASN A 114 -10.10 26.44 -23.36
C ASN A 114 -9.33 25.12 -23.12
N CYS A 115 -8.76 24.59 -24.21
CA CYS A 115 -7.98 23.34 -24.22
C CYS A 115 -6.50 23.51 -23.81
N LEU A 116 -6.03 24.74 -23.59
CA LEU A 116 -4.63 25.03 -23.30
C LEU A 116 -4.23 24.64 -21.87
N CYS A 117 -2.95 24.33 -21.68
CA CYS A 117 -2.42 24.08 -20.35
C CYS A 117 -2.32 25.40 -19.55
N PRO A 118 -2.39 25.37 -18.20
CA PRO A 118 -2.25 26.57 -17.38
C PRO A 118 -0.97 27.39 -17.63
N GLN A 119 0.15 26.71 -17.94
CA GLN A 119 1.43 27.36 -18.25
C GLN A 119 1.37 28.12 -19.59
N GLU A 120 0.81 27.50 -20.63
CA GLU A 120 0.63 28.13 -21.95
C GLU A 120 -0.31 29.35 -21.89
N LEU A 121 -1.32 29.31 -21.03
CA LEU A 121 -2.23 30.44 -20.80
C LEU A 121 -1.55 31.60 -20.05
N THR A 122 -0.59 31.29 -19.18
CA THR A 122 0.18 32.32 -18.46
C THR A 122 1.13 33.04 -19.42
N GLU A 123 1.74 32.29 -20.35
CA GLU A 123 2.57 32.85 -21.43
C GLU A 123 1.73 33.65 -22.45
N GLU A 124 0.57 33.16 -22.86
CA GLU A 124 -0.32 33.90 -23.79
C GLU A 124 -0.86 35.19 -23.17
N ASN A 125 -1.19 35.18 -21.88
CA ASN A 125 -1.60 36.38 -21.16
C ASN A 125 -0.47 37.41 -21.05
N ALA A 126 0.77 36.97 -20.79
CA ALA A 126 1.94 37.85 -20.78
C ALA A 126 2.21 38.48 -22.16
N ILE A 127 1.98 37.74 -23.25
CA ILE A 127 2.11 38.25 -24.63
C ILE A 127 0.98 39.23 -24.97
N ARG A 128 -0.26 38.98 -24.51
CA ARG A 128 -1.40 39.89 -24.69
C ARG A 128 -1.24 41.20 -23.91
N GLU A 129 -0.76 41.14 -22.67
CA GLU A 129 -0.46 42.33 -21.87
C GLU A 129 0.66 43.15 -22.52
N ALA A 130 1.72 42.49 -23.01
CA ALA A 130 2.81 43.17 -23.73
C ALA A 130 2.40 43.79 -25.09
N SER A 131 1.35 43.27 -25.75
CA SER A 131 0.83 43.81 -27.02
C SER A 131 -0.27 44.86 -26.83
N ALA A 132 -1.00 44.83 -25.71
CA ALA A 132 -1.89 45.91 -25.29
C ALA A 132 -1.11 47.19 -24.94
N ASP A 133 0.04 47.07 -24.27
CA ASP A 133 0.92 48.21 -23.97
C ASP A 133 1.59 48.80 -25.23
N ALA A 134 1.80 47.99 -26.28
CA ALA A 134 2.37 48.43 -27.56
C ALA A 134 1.36 49.11 -28.50
N SER A 135 0.04 49.01 -28.23
CA SER A 135 -1.03 49.55 -29.08
C SER A 135 -1.69 50.82 -28.54
N ALA A 136 -1.26 51.30 -27.36
CA ALA A 136 -1.71 52.58 -26.79
C ALA A 136 -1.04 53.83 -27.41
N ASP A 137 -0.03 53.67 -28.28
CA ASP A 137 0.65 54.77 -28.97
C ASP A 137 0.54 54.62 -30.49
N ARG A 138 -0.61 55.06 -31.04
CA ARG A 138 -0.79 55.57 -32.41
C ARG A 138 -2.25 55.95 -32.66
N THR A 139 -2.54 57.24 -32.50
CA THR A 139 -3.60 57.95 -33.22
C THR A 139 -3.38 57.86 -34.74
N VAL A 140 -4.42 57.56 -35.52
CA VAL A 140 -4.80 58.17 -36.82
C VAL A 140 -6.04 57.47 -37.41
N GLU A 141 -6.93 58.29 -37.99
CA GLU A 141 -8.27 58.05 -38.56
C GLU A 141 -8.34 57.31 -39.94
N PRO A 142 -9.56 56.99 -40.49
CA PRO A 142 -9.86 55.81 -41.34
C PRO A 142 -9.91 56.08 -42.86
N PRO A 143 -10.20 55.06 -43.73
CA PRO A 143 -11.55 55.03 -44.36
C PRO A 143 -12.15 53.65 -44.80
N MET A 144 -13.50 53.64 -44.79
CA MET A 144 -14.56 53.06 -45.66
C MET A 144 -14.35 51.93 -46.71
N ASN A 145 -15.32 50.99 -46.66
CA ASN A 145 -16.27 50.52 -47.72
C ASN A 145 -16.14 49.16 -48.46
N ILE A 146 -17.19 48.34 -48.23
CA ILE A 146 -18.09 47.61 -49.18
C ILE A 146 -17.92 46.08 -49.39
N PRO A 147 -19.06 45.33 -49.54
CA PRO A 147 -19.32 44.00 -48.94
C PRO A 147 -19.66 42.91 -49.99
N VAL A 148 -20.59 41.99 -49.66
CA VAL A 148 -21.28 40.91 -50.45
C VAL A 148 -20.82 39.51 -49.99
N ASP A 149 -21.63 38.47 -49.79
CA ASP A 149 -23.04 38.15 -49.55
C ASP A 149 -23.04 36.61 -49.29
N SER A 150 -23.85 36.05 -48.38
CA SER A 150 -24.98 35.11 -48.67
C SER A 150 -24.58 33.76 -49.34
N SER A 151 -25.10 32.58 -49.03
CA SER A 151 -26.41 32.19 -48.53
C SER A 151 -26.44 30.66 -48.30
N VAL A 152 -27.15 30.22 -47.25
CA VAL A 152 -28.29 29.28 -47.28
C VAL A 152 -28.09 27.89 -47.94
N ASN A 153 -28.22 26.80 -47.15
CA ASN A 153 -29.42 25.95 -47.23
C ASN A 153 -29.58 24.95 -46.07
N SER A 154 -30.84 24.84 -45.66
CA SER A 154 -31.48 23.98 -44.66
C SER A 154 -32.03 22.71 -45.32
N SER A 155 -32.25 21.63 -44.54
CA SER A 155 -33.59 21.02 -44.30
C SER A 155 -33.63 19.48 -44.24
N MET A 156 -34.31 18.98 -43.17
CA MET A 156 -35.26 17.83 -43.11
C MET A 156 -34.70 16.39 -43.33
N ASP A 157 -35.14 15.32 -42.65
CA ASP A 157 -36.38 14.97 -41.94
C ASP A 157 -36.20 13.78 -40.95
N MET A 158 -37.19 13.62 -40.06
CA MET A 158 -37.44 12.58 -39.02
C MET A 158 -37.87 11.20 -39.58
N PRO A 159 -37.86 10.08 -38.80
CA PRO A 159 -39.09 9.64 -38.09
C PRO A 159 -38.93 8.86 -36.74
N ILE A 160 -39.85 9.18 -35.81
CA ILE A 160 -40.74 8.34 -34.96
C ILE A 160 -40.27 6.91 -34.55
N ASP A 161 -40.18 6.63 -33.22
CA ASP A 161 -41.07 5.68 -32.54
C ASP A 161 -40.97 5.67 -31.00
N MET A 162 -42.13 5.41 -30.38
CA MET A 162 -42.50 5.54 -28.98
C MET A 162 -43.05 4.18 -28.51
N LEU A 163 -42.62 3.67 -27.34
CA LEU A 163 -43.34 2.78 -26.39
C LEU A 163 -42.44 1.73 -25.72
N LEU A 164 -42.18 1.91 -24.42
CA LEU A 164 -42.45 0.90 -23.38
C LEU A 164 -42.11 1.48 -22.00
N HIS A 165 -43.16 1.93 -21.31
CA HIS A 165 -43.18 2.08 -19.87
C HIS A 165 -43.72 0.77 -19.26
N GLN A 166 -43.18 0.41 -18.08
CA GLN A 166 -43.88 -0.20 -16.92
C GLN A 166 -43.33 -1.57 -16.44
N SER A 167 -43.35 -1.71 -15.10
CA SER A 167 -42.88 -2.80 -14.23
C SER A 167 -41.41 -2.62 -13.77
N GLN A 168 -41.04 -2.52 -12.49
CA GLN A 168 -41.67 -2.82 -11.20
C GLN A 168 -41.11 -1.84 -10.13
N GLN A 169 -41.99 -1.28 -9.30
CA GLN A 169 -41.63 -0.83 -7.96
C GLN A 169 -41.40 -2.06 -7.08
N MET A 170 -40.22 -2.18 -6.49
CA MET A 170 -39.97 -3.03 -5.33
C MET A 170 -39.23 -2.19 -4.31
N GLU A 171 -39.84 -2.00 -3.15
CA GLU A 171 -39.31 -1.22 -2.03
C GLU A 171 -37.96 -1.78 -1.56
N LEU A 172 -36.92 -0.95 -1.60
CA LEU A 172 -35.60 -1.26 -1.07
C LEU A 172 -35.53 -0.82 0.41
N PRO A 173 -35.01 -1.64 1.34
CA PRO A 173 -34.83 -1.24 2.74
C PRO A 173 -33.89 -0.03 2.83
N LYS A 174 -34.17 0.88 3.78
CA LYS A 174 -33.32 2.04 4.12
C LYS A 174 -31.84 1.65 4.10
N ALA A 175 -31.12 2.11 3.08
CA ALA A 175 -29.68 2.00 3.02
C ALA A 175 -29.08 2.87 4.12
N GLU A 176 -28.35 2.24 5.04
CA GLU A 176 -27.37 2.92 5.88
C GLU A 176 -26.44 3.77 5.01
N GLN A 177 -26.22 5.00 5.42
CA GLN A 177 -25.30 5.92 4.77
C GLN A 177 -23.93 5.26 4.57
N PRO A 178 -23.32 5.32 3.37
CA PRO A 178 -21.96 4.86 3.18
C PRO A 178 -21.03 5.78 4.00
N GLY A 179 -20.32 5.20 4.96
CA GLY A 179 -19.25 5.89 5.65
C GLY A 179 -18.19 6.43 4.67
N PRO A 180 -17.43 7.46 5.05
CA PRO A 180 -16.49 8.13 4.16
C PRO A 180 -15.47 7.15 3.57
N LEU A 181 -15.33 7.16 2.24
CA LEU A 181 -14.30 6.44 1.50
C LEU A 181 -12.92 6.97 1.94
N LEU A 182 -12.16 6.13 2.65
CA LEU A 182 -10.77 6.37 3.00
C LEU A 182 -9.92 6.59 1.72
N PRO A 183 -8.88 7.45 1.76
CA PRO A 183 -7.96 7.64 0.64
C PRO A 183 -7.36 6.32 0.16
N GLU A 184 -7.06 6.23 -1.14
CA GLU A 184 -6.33 5.07 -1.68
C GLU A 184 -5.00 4.87 -0.92
N PRO A 185 -4.70 3.64 -0.47
CA PRO A 185 -3.48 3.37 0.28
C PRO A 185 -2.23 3.65 -0.56
N ARG A 186 -1.27 4.42 -0.02
CA ARG A 186 0.01 4.72 -0.68
C ARG A 186 1.01 3.57 -0.47
N GLY A 187 1.22 2.75 -1.50
CA GLY A 187 2.36 1.81 -1.54
C GLY A 187 3.68 2.54 -1.80
N ALA A 188 4.83 1.85 -1.75
CA ALA A 188 6.05 2.48 -2.23
C ALA A 188 5.96 2.66 -3.75
N ASP A 189 5.99 3.92 -4.18
CA ASP A 189 6.06 4.26 -5.59
C ASP A 189 7.47 4.00 -6.13
N PHE A 190 7.54 3.27 -7.24
CA PHE A 190 8.74 3.00 -8.03
C PHE A 190 8.54 3.42 -9.50
N THR A 191 7.73 4.46 -9.73
CA THR A 191 7.56 5.10 -11.04
C THR A 191 8.88 5.65 -11.58
N ALA A 192 8.89 6.00 -12.87
CA ALA A 192 10.04 6.62 -13.53
C ALA A 192 10.54 7.90 -12.83
N GLU A 193 9.68 8.56 -12.05
CA GLU A 193 10.00 9.76 -11.26
C GLU A 193 10.78 9.44 -9.95
N ASN A 194 10.67 8.21 -9.41
CA ASN A 194 11.35 7.77 -8.19
C ASN A 194 11.84 6.30 -8.26
N PRO A 195 12.84 6.00 -9.12
CA PRO A 195 13.25 4.63 -9.38
C PRO A 195 13.94 3.99 -8.17
N LEU A 196 13.74 2.66 -7.99
CA LEU A 196 14.34 1.87 -6.91
C LEU A 196 15.87 2.09 -6.79
N GLY A 197 16.57 2.21 -7.92
CA GLY A 197 18.01 2.48 -7.94
C GLY A 197 18.41 3.80 -7.27
N LYS A 198 17.58 4.84 -7.36
CA LYS A 198 17.81 6.13 -6.69
C LYS A 198 17.68 5.98 -5.18
N LYS A 199 16.61 5.31 -4.70
CA LYS A 199 16.42 5.01 -3.27
C LYS A 199 17.56 4.18 -2.68
N ILE A 200 18.05 3.18 -3.42
CA ILE A 200 19.21 2.37 -3.03
C ILE A 200 20.46 3.26 -2.92
N LEU A 201 20.71 4.12 -3.89
CA LEU A 201 21.89 4.98 -3.93
C LEU A 201 21.91 6.01 -2.78
N GLU A 202 20.75 6.60 -2.48
CA GLU A 202 20.54 7.55 -1.38
C GLU A 202 20.74 6.88 -0.01
N ASN A 203 20.41 5.59 0.11
CA ASN A 203 20.50 4.82 1.35
C ASN A 203 21.64 3.78 1.33
N ARG A 204 22.67 3.98 0.50
CA ARG A 204 23.77 2.99 0.31
C ARG A 204 24.45 2.57 1.62
N ASN A 205 24.52 3.48 2.59
CA ASN A 205 25.13 3.24 3.89
C ASN A 205 24.37 2.15 4.67
N CYS A 206 23.04 2.04 4.49
CA CYS A 206 22.24 0.97 5.08
C CYS A 206 22.62 -0.41 4.53
N PHE A 207 22.99 -0.50 3.25
CA PHE A 207 23.46 -1.76 2.66
C PHE A 207 24.82 -2.17 3.21
N PHE A 208 25.77 -1.24 3.28
CA PHE A 208 27.08 -1.53 3.90
C PHE A 208 26.95 -1.90 5.37
N PHE A 209 26.09 -1.20 6.11
CA PHE A 209 25.77 -1.54 7.49
C PHE A 209 25.21 -2.97 7.60
N THR A 210 24.28 -3.35 6.72
CA THR A 210 23.70 -4.70 6.72
C THR A 210 24.72 -5.78 6.43
N ILE A 211 25.57 -5.59 5.42
CA ILE A 211 26.66 -6.52 5.13
C ILE A 211 27.59 -6.62 6.34
N GLY A 212 27.91 -5.48 6.98
CA GLY A 212 28.69 -5.43 8.20
C GLY A 212 28.05 -6.20 9.36
N VAL A 213 26.72 -6.09 9.56
CA VAL A 213 25.98 -6.82 10.60
C VAL A 213 25.95 -8.33 10.31
N ILE A 214 25.73 -8.73 9.06
CA ILE A 214 25.78 -10.15 8.66
C ILE A 214 27.17 -10.71 8.94
N ALA A 215 28.22 -10.01 8.50
CA ALA A 215 29.61 -10.41 8.75
C ALA A 215 29.93 -10.47 10.26
N LEU A 216 29.45 -9.49 11.04
CA LEU A 216 29.62 -9.45 12.48
C LEU A 216 28.97 -10.67 13.17
N VAL A 217 27.76 -11.06 12.77
CA VAL A 217 27.10 -12.25 13.34
C VAL A 217 27.92 -13.50 13.08
N PHE A 218 28.38 -13.72 11.84
CA PHE A 218 29.25 -14.87 11.54
C PHE A 218 30.61 -14.79 12.24
N PHE A 219 31.16 -13.60 12.41
CA PHE A 219 32.39 -13.39 13.17
C PHE A 219 32.21 -13.74 14.66
N VAL A 220 31.10 -13.33 15.28
CA VAL A 220 30.77 -13.69 16.67
C VAL A 220 30.59 -15.21 16.83
N LEU A 221 29.89 -15.86 15.89
CA LEU A 221 29.77 -17.32 15.87
C LEU A 221 31.15 -17.99 15.77
N HIS A 222 32.00 -17.49 14.87
CA HIS A 222 33.37 -17.98 14.70
C HIS A 222 34.21 -17.82 15.98
N LEU A 223 34.14 -16.67 16.68
CA LEU A 223 34.81 -16.47 17.97
C LEU A 223 34.30 -17.44 19.04
N GLY A 224 33.00 -17.72 19.04
CA GLY A 224 32.38 -18.73 19.90
C GLY A 224 32.72 -20.17 19.52
N LYS A 225 33.48 -20.39 18.43
CA LYS A 225 33.73 -21.72 17.82
C LYS A 225 32.44 -22.48 17.52
N MET A 226 31.40 -21.75 17.16
CA MET A 226 30.10 -22.28 16.80
C MET A 226 29.76 -21.90 15.36
N ASN A 227 28.92 -22.70 14.72
CA ASN A 227 28.27 -22.36 13.47
C ASN A 227 26.74 -22.30 13.65
N THR A 228 26.01 -21.91 12.60
CA THR A 228 24.55 -21.77 12.69
C THR A 228 23.85 -23.10 13.01
N LEU A 229 24.38 -24.22 12.51
CA LEU A 229 23.82 -25.54 12.79
C LEU A 229 23.97 -25.90 14.27
N ASP A 230 25.10 -25.55 14.90
CA ASP A 230 25.31 -25.76 16.34
C ASP A 230 24.28 -24.98 17.16
N VAL A 231 24.03 -23.70 16.80
CA VAL A 231 23.00 -22.88 17.45
C VAL A 231 21.61 -23.52 17.29
N PHE A 232 21.27 -23.98 16.09
CA PHE A 232 20.01 -24.67 15.83
C PHE A 232 19.86 -25.95 16.67
N LEU A 233 20.90 -26.78 16.74
CA LEU A 233 20.90 -27.99 17.56
C LEU A 233 20.79 -27.68 19.05
N GLN A 234 21.48 -26.64 19.54
CA GLN A 234 21.32 -26.17 20.92
C GLN A 234 19.88 -25.75 21.19
N CYS A 235 19.23 -25.01 20.28
CA CYS A 235 17.83 -24.64 20.40
C CYS A 235 16.91 -25.87 20.53
N ILE A 236 17.13 -26.92 19.75
CA ILE A 236 16.35 -28.17 19.84
C ILE A 236 16.59 -28.89 21.18
N GLN A 237 17.82 -28.84 21.69
CA GLN A 237 18.21 -29.51 22.94
C GLN A 237 17.72 -28.77 24.20
N LEU A 238 17.34 -27.50 24.10
CA LEU A 238 16.74 -26.76 25.22
C LEU A 238 15.51 -27.51 25.79
N PRO A 239 15.25 -27.42 27.10
CA PRO A 239 13.97 -27.87 27.65
C PRO A 239 12.79 -27.13 26.98
N PRO A 240 11.63 -27.79 26.76
CA PRO A 240 10.49 -27.16 26.09
C PRO A 240 10.07 -25.83 26.75
N PHE A 241 10.04 -25.81 28.09
CA PHE A 241 9.73 -24.60 28.85
C PHE A 241 10.69 -23.44 28.55
N ALA A 242 11.99 -23.71 28.43
CA ALA A 242 13.00 -22.70 28.15
C ALA A 242 12.86 -22.16 26.71
N PHE A 243 12.71 -23.04 25.72
CA PHE A 243 12.50 -22.64 24.33
C PHE A 243 11.23 -21.78 24.20
N PHE A 244 10.13 -22.21 24.82
CA PHE A 244 8.84 -21.53 24.74
C PHE A 244 8.90 -20.15 25.40
N THR A 245 9.53 -20.07 26.56
CA THR A 245 9.70 -18.80 27.28
C THR A 245 10.54 -17.82 26.46
N LEU A 246 11.68 -18.28 25.91
CA LEU A 246 12.55 -17.43 25.09
C LEU A 246 11.85 -16.95 23.81
N SER A 247 11.19 -17.84 23.09
CA SER A 247 10.43 -17.47 21.88
C SER A 247 9.28 -16.51 22.18
N PHE A 248 8.59 -16.67 23.32
CA PHE A 248 7.54 -15.75 23.75
C PHE A 248 8.10 -14.37 24.11
N ILE A 249 9.17 -14.32 24.92
CA ILE A 249 9.84 -13.07 25.28
C ILE A 249 10.29 -12.33 24.03
N LEU A 250 10.91 -13.04 23.08
CA LEU A 250 11.35 -12.46 21.82
C LEU A 250 10.18 -11.87 21.02
N ALA A 251 9.03 -12.56 20.98
CA ALA A 251 7.84 -12.11 20.28
C ALA A 251 7.20 -10.84 20.86
N VAL A 252 7.19 -10.71 22.20
CA VAL A 252 6.61 -9.54 22.89
C VAL A 252 7.62 -8.40 23.08
N SER A 253 8.91 -8.67 22.92
CA SER A 253 9.98 -7.66 23.10
C SER A 253 9.80 -6.39 22.25
N PRO A 254 9.30 -6.42 21.00
CA PRO A 254 9.11 -5.20 20.21
C PRO A 254 8.10 -4.25 20.83
N PHE A 255 7.08 -4.76 21.54
CA PHE A 255 6.13 -3.92 22.25
C PHE A 255 6.80 -3.15 23.38
N PHE A 256 7.54 -3.83 24.26
CA PHE A 256 8.22 -3.19 25.38
C PHE A 256 9.30 -2.20 24.92
N LEU A 257 10.05 -2.55 23.88
CA LEU A 257 11.04 -1.65 23.29
C LEU A 257 10.40 -0.47 22.53
N GLY A 258 9.16 -0.63 22.05
CA GLY A 258 8.34 0.45 21.50
C GLY A 258 7.87 1.45 22.56
N LEU A 259 7.53 0.97 23.75
CA LEU A 259 7.26 1.83 24.90
C LEU A 259 8.52 2.60 25.34
N LEU A 260 9.69 1.96 25.26
CA LEU A 260 10.96 2.66 25.50
C LEU A 260 11.26 3.70 24.41
N ASP A 261 11.04 3.38 23.14
CA ASP A 261 11.13 4.33 22.01
C ASP A 261 10.20 5.54 22.21
N THR A 262 9.00 5.31 22.76
CA THR A 262 8.05 6.36 23.13
C THR A 262 8.62 7.27 24.21
N ALA A 263 9.16 6.69 25.29
CA ALA A 263 9.77 7.47 26.38
C ALA A 263 10.94 8.33 25.86
N ILE A 264 11.78 7.76 24.99
CA ILE A 264 12.88 8.47 24.32
C ILE A 264 12.34 9.62 23.45
N ALA A 265 11.27 9.40 22.68
CA ALA A 265 10.66 10.44 21.85
C ALA A 265 10.15 11.62 22.69
N VAL A 266 9.43 11.33 23.78
CA VAL A 266 8.91 12.36 24.70
C VAL A 266 10.04 13.10 25.39
N PHE A 267 11.07 12.40 25.85
CA PHE A 267 12.24 13.02 26.49
C PHE A 267 12.92 14.04 25.58
N PHE A 268 13.22 13.66 24.32
CA PHE A 268 13.81 14.59 23.36
C PHE A 268 12.86 15.71 22.94
N TYR A 269 11.55 15.47 22.91
CA TYR A 269 10.56 16.51 22.66
C TYR A 269 10.56 17.58 23.76
N CYS A 270 10.56 17.16 25.03
CA CYS A 270 10.64 18.07 26.18
C CYS A 270 11.93 18.90 26.19
N GLN A 271 13.07 18.28 25.84
CA GLN A 271 14.33 19.02 25.74
C GLN A 271 14.30 20.11 24.65
N ARG A 272 13.62 19.86 23.53
CA ARG A 272 13.50 20.83 22.43
C ARG A 272 12.45 21.91 22.69
N ASN A 273 11.45 21.61 23.53
CA ASN A 273 10.31 22.48 23.80
C ASN A 273 10.12 22.68 25.32
N PRO A 274 11.07 23.31 26.02
CA PRO A 274 11.03 23.45 27.48
C PRO A 274 9.84 24.30 27.99
N ALA A 275 9.27 25.14 27.13
CA ALA A 275 8.12 25.99 27.45
C ALA A 275 6.76 25.31 27.24
N VAL A 276 6.72 24.09 26.69
CA VAL A 276 5.47 23.39 26.36
C VAL A 276 5.23 22.30 27.40
N GLU A 277 4.15 22.42 28.15
CA GLU A 277 3.68 21.36 29.05
C GLU A 277 3.08 20.21 28.24
N VAL A 278 3.68 19.01 28.34
CA VAL A 278 3.22 17.82 27.61
C VAL A 278 2.09 17.13 28.38
N LYS A 279 0.91 17.02 27.77
CA LYS A 279 -0.22 16.29 28.34
C LYS A 279 -0.19 14.84 27.88
N LEU A 280 -0.82 13.95 28.65
CA LEU A 280 -0.87 12.51 28.33
C LEU A 280 -1.44 12.23 26.92
N LYS A 281 -2.42 13.03 26.49
CA LYS A 281 -3.04 12.95 25.16
C LYS A 281 -2.09 13.31 24.01
N ASP A 282 -1.01 14.02 24.29
CA ASP A 282 -0.04 14.47 23.27
C ASP A 282 1.01 13.37 23.01
N ILE A 283 1.21 12.43 23.94
CA ILE A 283 2.22 11.36 23.86
C ILE A 283 2.09 10.52 22.58
N PRO A 284 0.90 10.02 22.18
CA PRO A 284 0.76 9.25 20.94
C PRO A 284 1.16 10.03 19.69
N TYR A 285 0.88 11.34 19.65
CA TYR A 285 1.24 12.21 18.53
C TYR A 285 2.74 12.48 18.50
N ILE A 286 3.34 12.78 19.66
CA ILE A 286 4.79 12.97 19.79
C ILE A 286 5.53 11.68 19.40
N ALA A 287 5.07 10.53 19.87
CA ALA A 287 5.70 9.23 19.58
C ALA A 287 5.60 8.87 18.10
N LYS A 288 4.43 9.05 17.47
CA LYS A 288 4.20 8.68 16.07
C LYS A 288 4.75 9.70 15.08
N TYR A 289 4.57 11.00 15.34
CA TYR A 289 4.83 12.07 14.37
C TYR A 289 6.00 13.00 14.75
N GLY A 290 6.58 12.81 15.94
CA GLY A 290 7.67 13.63 16.48
C GLY A 290 7.24 14.97 17.09
N ASP A 291 5.96 15.36 16.95
CA ASP A 291 5.39 16.60 17.47
C ASP A 291 3.88 16.41 17.69
N SER A 292 3.29 17.20 18.59
CA SER A 292 1.87 17.15 18.95
C SER A 292 0.96 17.89 17.97
N ARG A 293 1.49 18.83 17.17
CA ARG A 293 0.69 19.73 16.31
C ARG A 293 0.93 19.56 14.82
N ARG A 294 2.07 18.99 14.44
CA ARG A 294 2.47 18.78 13.04
C ARG A 294 3.24 17.48 12.87
N VAL A 295 3.41 17.03 11.63
CA VAL A 295 4.34 15.93 11.35
C VAL A 295 5.75 16.48 11.19
N THR A 296 6.70 15.94 11.96
CA THR A 296 8.12 16.28 11.83
C THR A 296 8.85 15.09 11.19
N PRO A 297 9.27 15.21 9.92
CA PRO A 297 9.95 14.12 9.22
C PRO A 297 11.18 13.64 9.98
N GLY A 298 11.36 12.33 10.06
CA GLY A 298 12.47 11.68 10.72
C GLY A 298 12.37 11.53 12.24
N MET A 299 11.37 12.13 12.87
CA MET A 299 11.28 12.19 14.33
C MET A 299 10.31 11.16 14.95
N GLY A 300 9.41 10.58 14.16
CA GLY A 300 8.52 9.51 14.64
C GLY A 300 9.31 8.29 15.11
N ARG A 301 8.99 7.75 16.29
CA ARG A 301 9.67 6.60 16.90
C ARG A 301 8.80 5.38 17.12
N TYR A 302 7.53 5.54 17.52
CA TYR A 302 6.64 4.40 17.76
C TYR A 302 5.18 4.81 17.64
N ASP A 303 4.33 3.90 17.19
CA ASP A 303 2.90 4.14 17.04
C ASP A 303 2.13 3.41 18.15
N LEU A 304 1.53 4.21 19.05
CA LEU A 304 0.78 3.74 20.20
C LEU A 304 -0.69 3.39 19.88
N SER A 305 -1.08 3.37 18.61
CA SER A 305 -2.43 2.95 18.20
C SER A 305 -2.72 1.54 18.71
N PRO A 306 -3.77 1.34 19.55
CA PRO A 306 -4.08 0.02 20.12
C PRO A 306 -4.31 -1.04 19.04
N LYS A 307 -4.95 -0.67 17.94
CA LYS A 307 -5.18 -1.58 16.81
C LYS A 307 -3.87 -2.03 16.16
N LEU A 308 -2.90 -1.13 16.01
CA LEU A 308 -1.61 -1.46 15.41
C LEU A 308 -0.76 -2.31 16.35
N ILE A 309 -0.80 -2.03 17.65
CA ILE A 309 -0.15 -2.86 18.68
C ILE A 309 -0.70 -4.29 18.65
N ILE A 310 -2.03 -4.44 18.60
CA ILE A 310 -2.70 -5.75 18.50
C ILE A 310 -2.26 -6.47 17.23
N TYR A 311 -2.23 -5.77 16.09
CA TYR A 311 -1.77 -6.35 14.82
C TYR A 311 -0.31 -6.79 14.90
N SER A 312 0.59 -5.95 15.40
CA SER A 312 2.02 -6.27 15.52
C SER A 312 2.26 -7.45 16.48
N LEU A 313 1.63 -7.45 17.66
CA LEU A 313 1.71 -8.56 18.61
C LEU A 313 1.12 -9.85 18.03
N GLY A 314 -0.02 -9.76 17.34
CA GLY A 314 -0.64 -10.91 16.67
C GLY A 314 0.28 -11.55 15.65
N CYS A 315 0.92 -10.74 14.78
CA CYS A 315 1.92 -11.21 13.83
C CYS A 315 3.09 -11.91 14.54
N ASN A 316 3.64 -11.28 15.57
CA ASN A 316 4.81 -11.80 16.27
C ASN A 316 4.50 -13.10 17.03
N LEU A 317 3.34 -13.17 17.70
CA LEU A 317 2.92 -14.35 18.44
C LEU A 317 2.61 -15.53 17.50
N LEU A 318 1.92 -15.30 16.37
CA LEU A 318 1.67 -16.36 15.39
C LEU A 318 2.98 -16.92 14.81
N GLY A 319 3.96 -16.05 14.52
CA GLY A 319 5.29 -16.48 14.12
C GLY A 319 6.00 -17.32 15.21
N ALA A 320 5.92 -16.89 16.46
CA ALA A 320 6.51 -17.61 17.59
C ALA A 320 5.86 -18.98 17.81
N PHE A 321 4.52 -19.05 17.76
CA PHE A 321 3.77 -20.30 17.90
C PHE A 321 4.08 -21.28 16.78
N SER A 322 4.33 -20.78 15.56
CA SER A 322 4.83 -21.61 14.47
C SER A 322 6.16 -22.27 14.84
N SER A 323 7.15 -21.52 15.33
CA SER A 323 8.44 -22.08 15.75
C SER A 323 8.34 -23.00 16.97
N MET A 324 7.48 -22.70 17.94
CA MET A 324 7.23 -23.57 19.09
C MET A 324 6.58 -24.91 18.69
N ALA A 325 5.56 -24.88 17.83
CA ALA A 325 4.92 -26.08 17.32
C ALA A 325 5.89 -26.90 16.48
N PHE A 326 6.70 -26.23 15.66
CA PHE A 326 7.70 -26.89 14.84
C PHE A 326 8.82 -27.50 15.68
N TYR A 327 9.27 -26.82 16.75
CA TYR A 327 10.18 -27.39 17.74
C TYR A 327 9.64 -28.70 18.35
N ILE A 328 8.36 -28.76 18.75
CA ILE A 328 7.75 -30.00 19.26
C ILE A 328 7.82 -31.09 18.20
N PHE A 329 7.47 -30.75 16.95
CA PHE A 329 7.50 -31.69 15.84
C PHE A 329 8.91 -32.24 15.58
N LEU A 330 9.93 -31.38 15.50
CA LEU A 330 11.32 -31.79 15.30
C LEU A 330 11.79 -32.77 16.39
N ARG A 331 11.39 -32.53 17.64
CA ARG A 331 11.71 -33.42 18.77
C ARG A 331 10.91 -34.72 18.79
N SER A 332 9.81 -34.80 18.04
CA SER A 332 9.02 -36.02 17.92
C SER A 332 9.61 -37.02 16.93
N ILE A 333 10.50 -36.56 16.04
CA ILE A 333 11.24 -37.44 15.13
C ILE A 333 12.34 -38.13 15.93
N PRO A 334 12.34 -39.48 16.02
CA PRO A 334 13.43 -40.22 16.65
C PRO A 334 14.76 -39.85 16.00
N ASP A 335 15.86 -39.83 16.75
CA ASP A 335 17.24 -39.58 16.28
C ASP A 335 17.54 -38.30 15.47
N PHE A 336 16.56 -37.43 15.21
CA PHE A 336 16.71 -36.25 14.34
C PHE A 336 17.93 -35.38 14.69
N ALA A 337 18.12 -35.02 15.96
CA ALA A 337 19.26 -34.22 16.37
C ALA A 337 20.62 -34.92 16.11
N SER A 338 20.68 -36.24 16.27
CA SER A 338 21.87 -37.04 15.97
C SER A 338 22.10 -37.13 14.46
N TYR A 339 21.04 -37.34 13.67
CA TYR A 339 21.11 -37.32 12.20
C TYR A 339 21.68 -35.99 11.68
N VAL A 340 21.10 -34.88 12.14
CA VAL A 340 21.51 -33.54 11.74
C VAL A 340 22.95 -33.26 12.17
N GLY A 341 23.34 -33.62 13.39
CA GLY A 341 24.69 -33.38 13.92
C GLY A 341 25.78 -34.21 13.23
N LYS A 342 25.45 -35.36 12.65
CA LYS A 342 26.40 -36.22 11.90
C LYS A 342 26.47 -35.88 10.41
N GLY A 343 25.46 -35.19 9.88
CA GLY A 343 25.40 -34.81 8.47
C GLY A 343 26.21 -33.55 8.13
N HIS A 344 26.43 -33.32 6.84
CA HIS A 344 27.15 -32.15 6.32
C HIS A 344 26.21 -30.96 6.06
N PHE A 345 25.41 -30.56 7.06
CA PHE A 345 24.36 -29.54 6.89
C PHE A 345 24.76 -28.10 7.30
N VAL A 346 26.01 -27.89 7.72
CA VAL A 346 26.50 -26.56 8.13
C VAL A 346 26.32 -25.49 7.04
N PRO A 347 26.64 -25.75 5.75
CA PRO A 347 26.43 -24.77 4.69
C PRO A 347 24.96 -24.33 4.55
N VAL A 348 24.04 -25.30 4.58
CA VAL A 348 22.58 -25.06 4.50
C VAL A 348 22.11 -24.17 5.65
N ALA A 349 22.57 -24.45 6.87
CA ALA A 349 22.22 -23.64 8.04
C ALA A 349 22.76 -22.20 7.92
N ASN A 350 24.03 -22.04 7.53
CA ASN A 350 24.65 -20.72 7.39
C ASN A 350 23.97 -19.88 6.29
N ILE A 351 23.67 -20.48 5.14
CA ILE A 351 22.93 -19.79 4.06
C ILE A 351 21.53 -19.41 4.55
N SER A 352 20.85 -20.30 5.28
CA SER A 352 19.54 -19.99 5.86
C SER A 352 19.58 -18.80 6.80
N LEU A 353 20.61 -18.66 7.64
CA LEU A 353 20.76 -17.47 8.48
C LEU A 353 21.05 -16.22 7.65
N ALA A 354 22.05 -16.26 6.77
CA ALA A 354 22.44 -15.11 5.95
C ALA A 354 21.26 -14.61 5.08
N PHE A 355 20.53 -15.54 4.48
CA PHE A 355 19.37 -15.24 3.65
C PHE A 355 18.24 -14.59 4.46
N ASN A 356 17.88 -15.15 5.62
CA ASN A 356 16.81 -14.59 6.45
C ASN A 356 17.19 -13.23 7.06
N MET A 357 18.47 -12.99 7.36
CA MET A 357 18.97 -11.65 7.70
C MET A 357 18.80 -10.67 6.55
N LEU A 358 19.15 -11.07 5.32
CA LEU A 358 18.99 -10.23 4.14
C LEU A 358 17.51 -9.92 3.84
N VAL A 359 16.63 -10.93 3.89
CA VAL A 359 15.19 -10.77 3.67
C VAL A 359 14.58 -9.83 4.72
N THR A 360 14.97 -9.99 5.98
CA THR A 360 14.51 -9.11 7.06
C THR A 360 14.97 -7.67 6.83
N PHE A 361 16.22 -7.47 6.40
CA PHE A 361 16.72 -6.15 6.04
C PHE A 361 15.95 -5.55 4.86
N VAL A 362 15.77 -6.31 3.77
CA VAL A 362 15.03 -5.85 2.58
C VAL A 362 13.61 -5.43 2.97
N HIS A 363 12.94 -6.20 3.84
CA HIS A 363 11.64 -5.85 4.36
C HIS A 363 11.67 -4.52 5.13
N SER A 364 12.58 -4.34 6.08
CA SER A 364 12.72 -3.08 6.82
C SER A 364 13.10 -1.91 5.92
N PHE A 365 13.99 -2.13 4.94
CA PHE A 365 14.43 -1.15 3.96
C PHE A 365 13.27 -0.53 3.22
N PHE A 366 12.35 -1.36 2.74
CA PHE A 366 11.20 -0.83 2.04
C PHE A 366 10.24 -0.07 2.96
N LEU A 367 10.01 -0.56 4.18
CA LEU A 367 9.13 0.12 5.13
C LEU A 367 9.55 1.56 5.41
N PHE A 368 10.85 1.81 5.63
CA PHE A 368 11.31 3.16 5.96
C PHE A 368 11.61 4.04 4.73
N THR A 369 11.73 3.47 3.52
CA THR A 369 11.92 4.20 2.25
C THR A 369 10.61 4.51 1.52
N ARG A 370 9.48 4.26 2.17
CA ARG A 370 8.17 4.80 1.79
C ARG A 370 8.16 6.33 1.84
N GLU A 371 7.20 6.93 1.14
CA GLU A 371 7.03 8.38 1.17
C GLU A 371 6.76 8.87 2.59
N PRO A 372 7.44 9.94 3.03
CA PRO A 372 7.27 10.46 4.37
C PRO A 372 5.84 10.95 4.57
N MET A 373 5.32 10.74 5.77
CA MET A 373 3.99 11.23 6.12
C MET A 373 4.02 12.76 6.29
N HIS A 374 3.03 13.45 5.74
CA HIS A 374 2.92 14.92 5.83
C HIS A 374 1.74 15.40 6.68
N THR A 375 0.76 14.53 6.91
CA THR A 375 -0.47 14.85 7.65
C THR A 375 -0.74 13.81 8.72
N PHE A 376 -1.51 14.16 9.74
CA PHE A 376 -1.91 13.21 10.77
C PHE A 376 -2.89 12.19 10.20
N CYS A 377 -2.44 10.94 10.09
CA CYS A 377 -3.25 9.81 9.70
C CYS A 377 -3.13 8.68 10.74
N ALA A 378 -4.22 8.39 11.46
CA ALA A 378 -4.23 7.37 12.51
C ALA A 378 -4.19 5.95 11.93
N SER A 379 -4.82 5.73 10.77
CA SER A 379 -4.98 4.43 10.12
C SER A 379 -3.79 4.00 9.25
N GLU A 380 -2.80 4.86 9.07
CA GLU A 380 -1.63 4.59 8.21
C GLU A 380 -0.36 4.48 9.06
N GLU A 381 0.50 3.51 8.73
CA GLU A 381 1.80 3.38 9.38
C GLU A 381 2.72 4.53 8.98
N ASN A 382 3.35 5.21 9.94
CA ASN A 382 4.35 6.23 9.65
C ASN A 382 5.71 5.56 9.35
N PRO A 383 6.31 5.74 8.14
CA PRO A 383 7.61 5.17 7.79
C PRO A 383 8.74 5.52 8.77
N ASP A 384 8.68 6.70 9.41
CA ASP A 384 9.68 7.11 10.39
C ASP A 384 9.72 6.20 11.62
N THR A 385 8.58 5.61 11.98
CA THR A 385 8.51 4.63 13.06
C THR A 385 9.16 3.30 12.66
N LYS A 386 9.36 3.02 11.37
CA LYS A 386 9.91 1.75 10.88
C LYS A 386 11.40 1.81 10.55
N LYS A 387 12.08 2.90 10.91
CA LYS A 387 13.53 3.04 10.70
C LYS A 387 14.33 2.03 11.53
N MET A 388 15.46 1.59 10.98
CA MET A 388 16.30 0.57 11.61
C MET A 388 16.97 1.01 12.92
N ASP A 389 17.00 2.31 13.22
CA ASP A 389 17.54 2.86 14.48
C ASP A 389 16.49 2.92 15.61
N ARG A 390 15.26 2.43 15.36
CA ARG A 390 14.22 2.31 16.38
C ARG A 390 14.34 0.98 17.11
N LEU A 391 14.26 1.00 18.43
CA LEU A 391 14.49 -0.17 19.28
C LEU A 391 13.47 -1.28 19.00
N HIS A 392 12.19 -0.93 18.81
CA HIS A 392 11.17 -1.93 18.48
C HIS A 392 11.39 -2.56 17.10
N VAL A 393 11.93 -1.82 16.13
CA VAL A 393 12.26 -2.35 14.80
C VAL A 393 13.41 -3.34 14.92
N ILE A 394 14.47 -2.99 15.64
CA ILE A 394 15.62 -3.87 15.90
C ILE A 394 15.13 -5.17 16.57
N ALA A 395 14.31 -5.06 17.60
CA ALA A 395 13.74 -6.21 18.31
C ALA A 395 12.89 -7.09 17.39
N ASN A 396 12.06 -6.47 16.56
CA ASN A 396 11.23 -7.17 15.60
C ASN A 396 12.07 -7.88 14.53
N SER A 397 13.16 -7.26 14.07
CA SER A 397 14.11 -7.88 13.16
C SER A 397 14.78 -9.10 13.78
N PHE A 398 15.22 -9.03 15.04
CA PHE A 398 15.76 -10.21 15.75
C PHE A 398 14.72 -11.34 15.86
N HIS A 399 13.48 -11.00 16.19
CA HIS A 399 12.37 -11.95 16.26
C HIS A 399 12.12 -12.64 14.91
N MET A 400 12.03 -11.86 13.84
CA MET A 400 11.82 -12.38 12.49
C MET A 400 12.99 -13.27 12.04
N ILE A 401 14.24 -12.82 12.23
CA ILE A 401 15.43 -13.60 11.86
C ILE A 401 15.43 -14.92 12.60
N PHE A 402 15.24 -14.91 13.93
CA PHE A 402 15.23 -16.14 14.73
C PHE A 402 14.16 -17.13 14.23
N ASN A 403 12.89 -16.69 14.14
CA ASN A 403 11.80 -17.58 13.74
C ASN A 403 11.96 -18.10 12.32
N MET A 404 12.28 -17.22 11.37
CA MET A 404 12.44 -17.61 9.96
C MET A 404 13.62 -18.54 9.78
N THR A 405 14.76 -18.28 10.43
CA THR A 405 15.94 -19.15 10.37
C THR A 405 15.67 -20.51 11.02
N PHE A 406 15.11 -20.53 12.23
CA PHE A 406 14.79 -21.79 12.92
C PHE A 406 13.82 -22.66 12.10
N ASN A 407 12.74 -22.05 11.59
CA ASN A 407 11.76 -22.76 10.77
C ASN A 407 12.37 -23.20 9.42
N ALA A 408 13.12 -22.33 8.74
CA ALA A 408 13.72 -22.67 7.45
C ALA A 408 14.70 -23.84 7.55
N ILE A 409 15.62 -23.79 8.53
CA ILE A 409 16.57 -24.88 8.76
C ILE A 409 15.82 -26.17 9.09
N GLY A 410 14.89 -26.13 10.04
CA GLY A 410 14.17 -27.33 10.42
C GLY A 410 13.31 -27.88 9.27
N ILE A 411 12.65 -27.05 8.46
CA ILE A 411 11.87 -27.49 7.29
C ILE A 411 12.78 -28.19 6.29
N LEU A 412 13.90 -27.56 5.90
CA LEU A 412 14.84 -28.17 4.96
C LEU A 412 15.38 -29.51 5.45
N LEU A 413 15.81 -29.58 6.71
CA LEU A 413 16.37 -30.80 7.28
C LEU A 413 15.32 -31.90 7.45
N VAL A 414 14.08 -31.56 7.79
CA VAL A 414 12.95 -32.49 7.87
C VAL A 414 12.59 -33.04 6.49
N LEU A 415 12.60 -32.19 5.45
CA LEU A 415 12.38 -32.61 4.07
C LEU A 415 13.45 -33.61 3.63
N VAL A 416 14.73 -33.29 3.88
CA VAL A 416 15.85 -34.20 3.57
C VAL A 416 15.75 -35.50 4.38
N TYR A 417 15.50 -35.41 5.68
CA TYR A 417 15.34 -36.59 6.54
C TYR A 417 14.22 -37.50 6.04
N GLY A 418 13.05 -36.93 5.76
CA GLY A 418 11.89 -37.68 5.28
C GLY A 418 12.09 -38.25 3.88
N TYR A 419 12.84 -37.58 3.00
CA TYR A 419 13.21 -38.15 1.70
C TYR A 419 14.15 -39.37 1.86
N MET A 420 15.16 -39.26 2.73
CA MET A 420 16.14 -40.32 2.95
C MET A 420 15.57 -41.55 3.66
N HIS A 421 14.62 -41.37 4.57
CA HIS A 421 14.04 -42.46 5.38
C HIS A 421 12.60 -42.85 4.98
N GLY A 422 11.92 -42.03 4.17
CA GLY A 422 10.53 -42.24 3.78
C GLY A 422 10.33 -43.47 2.88
N GLY A 423 11.36 -43.89 2.14
CA GLY A 423 11.33 -45.09 1.31
C GLY A 423 11.17 -46.40 2.09
N GLU A 424 11.45 -46.40 3.40
CA GLU A 424 11.32 -47.58 4.26
C GLU A 424 9.87 -47.82 4.72
N GLY A 425 8.98 -46.84 4.50
CA GLY A 425 7.56 -46.95 4.83
C GLY A 425 7.28 -47.16 6.33
N THR A 426 8.16 -46.81 7.24
CA THR A 426 7.99 -47.04 8.69
C THR A 426 7.56 -45.78 9.46
N LEU A 427 7.74 -44.59 8.87
CA LEU A 427 7.51 -43.32 9.56
C LEU A 427 6.03 -42.92 9.59
N LEU A 428 5.55 -42.61 10.80
CA LEU A 428 4.26 -41.98 11.05
C LEU A 428 4.46 -40.48 11.27
N LEU A 429 3.69 -39.66 10.55
CA LEU A 429 3.77 -38.21 10.71
C LEU A 429 3.15 -37.81 12.05
N SER A 430 3.90 -37.05 12.84
CA SER A 430 3.39 -36.51 14.12
C SER A 430 2.33 -35.45 13.87
N PRO A 431 1.19 -35.46 14.61
CA PRO A 431 0.18 -34.39 14.58
C PRO A 431 0.75 -32.99 14.82
N GLY A 432 1.90 -32.89 15.51
CA GLY A 432 2.58 -31.61 15.75
C GLY A 432 2.95 -30.87 14.46
N PHE A 433 3.19 -31.58 13.35
CA PHE A 433 3.45 -30.95 12.05
C PHE A 433 2.22 -30.19 11.51
N ALA A 434 1.01 -30.77 11.68
CA ALA A 434 -0.23 -30.10 11.29
C ALA A 434 -0.47 -28.83 12.12
N VAL A 435 -0.13 -28.85 13.42
CA VAL A 435 -0.20 -27.67 14.29
C VAL A 435 0.79 -26.60 13.85
N ALA A 436 2.03 -26.99 13.49
CA ALA A 436 3.02 -26.06 12.95
C ALA A 436 2.53 -25.41 11.64
N LEU A 437 1.96 -26.20 10.72
CA LEU A 437 1.37 -25.69 9.48
C LEU A 437 0.21 -24.73 9.75
N PHE A 438 -0.67 -25.04 10.71
CA PHE A 438 -1.76 -24.17 11.09
C PHE A 438 -1.26 -22.77 11.51
N PHE A 439 -0.21 -22.70 12.34
CA PHE A 439 0.37 -21.43 12.74
C PHE A 439 1.14 -20.73 11.61
N ILE A 440 1.81 -21.46 10.71
CA ILE A 440 2.42 -20.87 9.51
C ILE A 440 1.36 -20.21 8.63
N TYR A 441 0.26 -20.91 8.32
CA TYR A 441 -0.84 -20.35 7.54
C TYR A 441 -1.53 -19.20 8.28
N GLY A 442 -1.72 -19.33 9.59
CA GLY A 442 -2.25 -18.27 10.44
C GLY A 442 -1.40 -17.02 10.37
N PHE A 443 -0.08 -17.13 10.48
CA PHE A 443 0.86 -16.02 10.34
C PHE A 443 0.78 -15.39 8.95
N LEU A 444 0.83 -16.19 7.88
CA LEU A 444 0.77 -15.68 6.52
C LEU A 444 -0.54 -14.93 6.27
N TRP A 445 -1.69 -15.55 6.59
CA TRP A 445 -2.99 -14.91 6.45
C TRP A 445 -3.12 -13.66 7.31
N PHE A 446 -2.72 -13.71 8.57
CA PHE A 446 -2.88 -12.60 9.51
C PHE A 446 -2.03 -11.40 9.10
N SER A 447 -0.76 -11.64 8.74
CA SER A 447 0.16 -10.59 8.31
C SER A 447 -0.20 -9.99 6.95
N SER A 448 -0.86 -10.73 6.04
CA SER A 448 -1.06 -10.26 4.67
C SER A 448 -2.51 -9.98 4.24
N CYS A 449 -3.49 -10.65 4.83
CA CYS A 449 -4.87 -10.67 4.32
C CYS A 449 -5.92 -10.42 5.42
N SER A 450 -5.51 -10.28 6.68
CA SER A 450 -6.44 -9.92 7.74
C SER A 450 -7.01 -8.50 7.55
N PRO A 451 -8.18 -8.21 8.15
CA PRO A 451 -8.71 -6.85 8.17
C PRO A 451 -7.71 -5.81 8.69
N PHE A 452 -6.85 -6.18 9.64
CA PHE A 452 -5.79 -5.31 10.16
C PHE A 452 -4.71 -5.02 9.11
N ALA A 453 -4.19 -6.06 8.44
CA ALA A 453 -3.17 -5.90 7.38
C ALA A 453 -3.67 -4.98 6.26
N VAL A 454 -4.95 -5.11 5.93
CA VAL A 454 -5.64 -4.31 4.93
C VAL A 454 -5.96 -2.90 5.45
N GLU A 455 -6.27 -2.71 6.74
CA GLU A 455 -6.49 -1.40 7.39
C GLU A 455 -5.22 -0.56 7.38
N PHE A 456 -4.09 -1.15 7.73
CA PHE A 456 -2.81 -0.46 7.89
C PHE A 456 -1.95 -0.37 6.63
N ASN A 457 -2.43 -0.90 5.50
CA ASN A 457 -1.64 -1.01 4.27
C ASN A 457 -0.27 -1.66 4.50
N ALA A 458 -0.30 -2.82 5.18
CA ALA A 458 0.90 -3.56 5.52
C ALA A 458 1.68 -3.97 4.26
N GLU A 459 3.01 -3.91 4.27
CA GLU A 459 3.82 -4.27 3.08
C GLU A 459 3.71 -5.74 2.68
N CYS A 460 3.46 -6.60 3.65
CA CYS A 460 3.24 -8.02 3.37
C CYS A 460 1.87 -8.27 2.76
N ALA A 461 1.03 -7.26 2.56
CA ALA A 461 -0.34 -7.48 2.17
C ALA A 461 -0.45 -8.11 0.78
N GLY A 462 -1.16 -9.24 0.69
CA GLY A 462 -1.21 -10.11 -0.49
C GLY A 462 -0.14 -11.20 -0.58
N SER A 463 0.86 -11.26 0.31
CA SER A 463 1.90 -12.32 0.29
C SER A 463 1.35 -13.73 0.50
N PHE A 464 0.33 -13.90 1.35
CA PHE A 464 -0.35 -15.18 1.53
C PHE A 464 -0.91 -15.73 0.22
N ILE A 465 -1.37 -14.88 -0.70
CA ILE A 465 -1.92 -15.34 -1.99
C ILE A 465 -0.86 -16.12 -2.79
N ILE A 466 0.38 -15.67 -2.73
CA ILE A 466 1.50 -16.22 -3.51
C ILE A 466 2.21 -17.35 -2.77
N ILE A 467 2.41 -17.20 -1.45
CA ILE A 467 3.17 -18.16 -0.65
C ILE A 467 2.32 -19.39 -0.31
N PHE A 468 1.00 -19.24 -0.14
CA PHE A 468 0.11 -20.34 0.21
C PHE A 468 0.23 -21.55 -0.74
N PRO A 469 0.15 -21.41 -2.07
CA PRO A 469 0.27 -22.56 -2.98
C PRO A 469 1.57 -23.34 -2.81
N ILE A 470 2.68 -22.64 -2.55
CA ILE A 470 3.99 -23.27 -2.34
C ILE A 470 3.98 -24.12 -1.06
N VAL A 471 3.52 -23.55 0.05
CA VAL A 471 3.43 -24.25 1.34
C VAL A 471 2.44 -25.42 1.26
N PHE A 472 1.32 -25.24 0.57
CA PHE A 472 0.30 -26.26 0.34
C PHE A 472 0.87 -27.46 -0.43
N VAL A 473 1.54 -27.20 -1.56
CA VAL A 473 2.14 -28.26 -2.39
C VAL A 473 3.24 -28.98 -1.63
N LEU A 474 4.18 -28.25 -1.02
CA LEU A 474 5.31 -28.86 -0.30
C LEU A 474 4.85 -29.70 0.89
N SER A 475 3.93 -29.18 1.72
CA SER A 475 3.43 -29.93 2.88
C SER A 475 2.61 -31.16 2.48
N THR A 476 1.83 -31.07 1.40
CA THR A 476 1.04 -32.18 0.88
C THR A 476 1.93 -33.26 0.28
N LEU A 477 2.89 -32.89 -0.57
CA LEU A 477 3.85 -33.83 -1.15
C LEU A 477 4.69 -34.50 -0.06
N TYR A 478 5.16 -33.74 0.93
CA TYR A 478 5.91 -34.29 2.05
C TYR A 478 5.10 -35.32 2.85
N ALA A 479 3.84 -35.01 3.17
CA ALA A 479 2.96 -35.92 3.91
C ALA A 479 2.66 -37.21 3.12
N ILE A 480 2.51 -37.13 1.80
CA ILE A 480 2.18 -38.29 0.94
C ILE A 480 3.41 -39.15 0.62
N LEU A 481 4.54 -38.52 0.29
CA LEU A 481 5.72 -39.22 -0.21
C LEU A 481 6.59 -39.81 0.92
N CYS A 482 6.61 -39.16 2.09
CA CYS A 482 7.56 -39.52 3.15
C CYS A 482 6.92 -40.29 4.31
N PHE A 483 5.59 -40.35 4.42
CA PHE A 483 4.91 -40.94 5.57
C PHE A 483 3.76 -41.86 5.19
N LYS A 484 3.49 -42.84 6.06
CA LYS A 484 2.29 -43.67 5.97
C LYS A 484 1.02 -42.87 6.30
N ALA A 485 -0.09 -43.31 5.73
CA ALA A 485 -1.41 -42.82 6.11
C ALA A 485 -1.66 -43.05 7.61
N GLY A 486 -2.06 -42.00 8.33
CA GLY A 486 -2.29 -42.01 9.76
C GLY A 486 -2.90 -40.69 10.23
N LEU A 487 -3.03 -40.51 11.55
CA LEU A 487 -3.67 -39.32 12.11
C LEU A 487 -2.94 -38.03 11.71
N GLY A 488 -1.61 -38.00 11.72
CA GLY A 488 -0.85 -36.80 11.36
C GLY A 488 -1.02 -36.42 9.90
N THR A 489 -0.94 -37.36 8.96
CA THR A 489 -1.15 -37.07 7.53
C THR A 489 -2.58 -36.63 7.25
N PHE A 490 -3.57 -37.26 7.90
CA PHE A 490 -4.97 -36.83 7.83
C PHE A 490 -5.15 -35.39 8.32
N LEU A 491 -4.55 -35.02 9.46
CA LEU A 491 -4.64 -33.66 10.00
C LEU A 491 -3.94 -32.62 9.11
N VAL A 492 -2.81 -32.95 8.51
CA VAL A 492 -2.13 -32.06 7.55
C VAL A 492 -3.03 -31.77 6.35
N HIS A 493 -3.62 -32.80 5.75
CA HIS A 493 -4.57 -32.62 4.65
C HIS A 493 -5.81 -31.83 5.09
N GLY A 494 -6.33 -32.09 6.30
CA GLY A 494 -7.44 -31.32 6.87
C GLY A 494 -7.12 -29.82 6.99
N VAL A 495 -5.96 -29.47 7.57
CA VAL A 495 -5.50 -28.07 7.66
C VAL A 495 -5.34 -27.47 6.27
N ASN A 496 -4.69 -28.16 5.34
CA ASN A 496 -4.47 -27.69 3.98
C ASN A 496 -5.80 -27.43 3.23
N VAL A 497 -6.80 -28.30 3.39
CA VAL A 497 -8.14 -28.12 2.79
C VAL A 497 -8.86 -26.91 3.40
N VAL A 498 -8.87 -26.77 4.72
CA VAL A 498 -9.51 -25.62 5.39
C VAL A 498 -8.86 -24.31 4.92
N VAL A 499 -7.53 -24.27 4.87
CA VAL A 499 -6.81 -23.06 4.44
C VAL A 499 -7.00 -22.80 2.94
N LEU A 500 -7.08 -23.84 2.09
CA LEU A 500 -7.45 -23.68 0.68
C LEU A 500 -8.81 -23.01 0.52
N VAL A 501 -9.80 -23.40 1.32
CA VAL A 501 -11.13 -22.74 1.31
C VAL A 501 -11.00 -21.28 1.73
N VAL A 502 -10.26 -20.96 2.80
CA VAL A 502 -10.01 -19.56 3.22
C VAL A 502 -9.28 -18.76 2.15
N TRP A 503 -8.30 -19.36 1.48
CA TRP A 503 -7.56 -18.77 0.38
C TRP A 503 -8.46 -18.48 -0.82
N LEU A 504 -9.33 -19.42 -1.21
CA LEU A 504 -10.34 -19.22 -2.26
C LEU A 504 -11.36 -18.12 -1.90
N LEU A 505 -11.86 -18.12 -0.66
CA LEU A 505 -12.78 -17.09 -0.16
C LEU A 505 -12.15 -15.69 -0.15
N SER A 506 -10.82 -15.60 -0.03
CA SER A 506 -10.10 -14.32 -0.10
C SER A 506 -10.21 -13.66 -1.48
N PHE A 507 -10.55 -14.41 -2.54
CA PHE A 507 -10.83 -13.88 -3.87
C PHE A 507 -12.29 -13.50 -4.10
N LEU A 508 -13.22 -14.10 -3.35
CA LEU A 508 -14.68 -13.98 -3.57
C LEU A 508 -15.34 -12.85 -2.79
N LYS A 509 -14.61 -12.15 -1.92
CA LYS A 509 -15.19 -11.14 -1.03
C LYS A 509 -15.39 -9.80 -1.75
N ASP A 510 -16.48 -9.71 -2.51
CA ASP A 510 -17.05 -8.46 -3.00
C ASP A 510 -17.49 -7.56 -1.82
N ARG A 511 -16.94 -6.35 -1.76
CA ARG A 511 -17.57 -5.07 -1.33
C ARG A 511 -16.70 -4.09 -0.54
N VAL A 512 -15.53 -4.43 0.03
CA VAL A 512 -14.79 -3.41 0.83
C VAL A 512 -13.29 -3.27 0.57
N ARG A 513 -12.56 -4.25 0.02
CA ARG A 513 -11.17 -4.05 -0.44
C ARG A 513 -10.73 -5.31 -1.18
N SER A 514 -10.82 -5.31 -2.51
CA SER A 514 -10.21 -6.35 -3.33
C SER A 514 -8.70 -6.39 -3.02
N ILE A 515 -8.12 -7.58 -2.82
CA ILE A 515 -6.67 -7.73 -2.60
C ILE A 515 -5.90 -7.50 -3.92
N PHE A 516 -6.56 -7.58 -5.07
CA PHE A 516 -5.93 -7.43 -6.39
C PHE A 516 -5.30 -6.04 -6.64
N PRO A 517 -5.96 -4.90 -6.33
CA PRO A 517 -5.32 -3.59 -6.32
C PRO A 517 -4.06 -3.54 -5.46
N LEU A 518 -4.09 -4.15 -4.27
CA LEU A 518 -2.97 -4.18 -3.32
C LEU A 518 -1.78 -5.00 -3.87
N MET A 519 -2.06 -6.17 -4.45
CA MET A 519 -1.06 -6.96 -5.17
C MET A 519 -0.45 -6.20 -6.36
N ARG A 520 -1.26 -5.41 -7.07
CA ARG A 520 -0.80 -4.58 -8.20
C ARG A 520 0.13 -3.46 -7.72
N MET A 521 -0.12 -2.88 -6.54
CA MET A 521 0.74 -1.84 -5.95
C MET A 521 2.07 -2.39 -5.42
N HIS A 522 2.12 -3.63 -4.94
CA HIS A 522 3.34 -4.24 -4.41
C HIS A 522 4.07 -5.19 -5.38
N ARG A 523 3.80 -5.14 -6.70
CA ARG A 523 4.38 -6.07 -7.70
C ARG A 523 5.91 -6.19 -7.66
N ALA A 524 6.62 -5.08 -7.52
CA ALA A 524 8.08 -5.06 -7.47
C ALA A 524 8.63 -5.82 -6.25
N TYR A 525 7.95 -5.69 -5.11
CA TYR A 525 8.27 -6.43 -3.89
C TYR A 525 8.10 -7.93 -4.09
N PHE A 526 6.99 -8.34 -4.69
CA PHE A 526 6.70 -9.75 -4.94
C PHE A 526 7.72 -10.37 -5.90
N LEU A 527 8.10 -9.65 -6.96
CA LEU A 527 9.14 -10.10 -7.86
C LEU A 527 10.47 -10.28 -7.13
N LEU A 528 10.86 -9.32 -6.29
CA LEU A 528 12.09 -9.40 -5.53
C LEU A 528 12.07 -10.56 -4.52
N TYR A 529 10.99 -10.74 -3.76
CA TYR A 529 10.86 -11.88 -2.85
C TYR A 529 10.88 -13.22 -3.59
N ALA A 530 10.23 -13.32 -4.76
CA ALA A 530 10.28 -14.53 -5.59
C ALA A 530 11.69 -14.83 -6.09
N LEU A 531 12.43 -13.81 -6.54
CA LEU A 531 13.83 -13.94 -6.96
C LEU A 531 14.73 -14.35 -5.80
N LEU A 532 14.54 -13.75 -4.62
CA LEU A 532 15.28 -14.09 -3.41
C LEU A 532 15.02 -15.54 -2.99
N ILE A 533 13.76 -15.98 -2.98
CA ILE A 533 13.38 -17.37 -2.67
C ILE A 533 13.99 -18.34 -3.69
N PHE A 534 13.92 -18.01 -4.99
CA PHE A 534 14.53 -18.83 -6.03
C PHE A 534 16.05 -18.94 -5.86
N PHE A 535 16.72 -17.82 -5.56
CA PHE A 535 18.15 -17.79 -5.29
C PHE A 535 18.53 -18.60 -4.05
N PHE A 536 17.71 -18.54 -3.00
CA PHE A 536 17.89 -19.38 -1.81
C PHE A 536 17.85 -20.86 -2.15
N PHE A 537 16.85 -21.31 -2.92
CA PHE A 537 16.76 -22.71 -3.33
C PHE A 537 17.90 -23.12 -4.26
N LEU A 538 18.34 -22.26 -5.19
CA LEU A 538 19.52 -22.54 -6.03
C LEU A 538 20.79 -22.73 -5.20
N LEU A 539 21.03 -21.84 -4.24
CA LEU A 539 22.17 -21.93 -3.33
C LEU A 539 22.09 -23.16 -2.43
N ALA A 540 20.89 -23.47 -1.91
CA ALA A 540 20.68 -24.60 -1.02
C ALA A 540 20.70 -25.96 -1.75
N ALA A 541 20.35 -26.01 -3.04
CA ALA A 541 20.35 -27.25 -3.85
C ALA A 541 21.72 -27.60 -4.45
N HIS A 542 22.67 -26.65 -4.48
CA HIS A 542 24.04 -26.87 -4.95
C HIS A 542 25.02 -27.28 -3.83
N LEU A 543 24.50 -27.54 -2.63
CA LEU A 543 25.21 -27.98 -1.43
C LEU A 543 24.58 -29.26 -0.90
#